data_AF-A0A1G2XXB7-F1
#
_entry.id   AF-A0A1G2XXB7-F1
#
_cell.length_a   1.000
_cell.length_b   1.000
_cell.length_c   1.000
_cell.angle_alpha   90.00
_cell.angle_beta   90.00
_cell.angle_gamma   90.00
#
_symmetry.space_group_name_H-M   'P 1'
#
loop_
_entity.id
_entity.type
_entity.pdbx_description
1 polymer ?
#
loop_
_entity_poly.entity_id
_entity_poly.type
_entity_poly.pdbx_seq_one_letter_code
_entity_poly.pdbx_strand_id
1 'polypeptide(L)'
;MSNTKKEINIGRIIYDAYPHSDLLPIDTDKDCRNIQALLSKVTNEDIGDGLFKFIVAEIVDGGESKITGAILVLEQAKRDIDAVLLALQEALIKKKF
;
A
#
# COMPACT_ATOMS: atom_id res chain seq x y z
N MET A 1 13.64 34.38 3.20
CA MET A 1 13.26 33.35 2.21
C MET A 1 12.99 32.06 2.97
N SER A 2 11.73 31.66 3.09
CA SER A 2 11.35 30.46 3.83
C SER A 2 11.80 29.22 3.07
N ASN A 3 12.72 28.44 3.64
CA ASN A 3 12.97 27.06 3.22
C ASN A 3 11.70 26.25 3.51
N THR A 4 10.80 26.15 2.53
CA THR A 4 9.69 25.21 2.59
C THR A 4 10.30 23.81 2.56
N LYS A 5 10.41 23.15 3.72
CA LYS A 5 10.71 21.73 3.79
C LYS A 5 9.68 21.04 2.91
N LYS A 6 10.12 20.49 1.78
CA LYS A 6 9.26 19.74 0.86
C LYS A 6 8.73 18.55 1.65
N GLU A 7 7.47 18.62 2.04
CA GLU A 7 6.80 17.56 2.79
C GLU A 7 6.83 16.29 1.95
N ILE A 8 7.17 15.16 2.58
CA ILE A 8 7.33 13.91 1.83
C ILE A 8 5.93 13.37 1.52
N ASN A 9 5.65 13.22 0.24
CA ASN A 9 4.37 12.73 -0.23
C ASN A 9 4.37 11.18 -0.32
N ILE A 10 3.95 10.54 0.77
CA ILE A 10 3.87 9.08 0.89
C ILE A 10 2.92 8.48 -0.17
N GLY A 11 1.79 9.13 -0.44
CA GLY A 11 0.82 8.65 -1.44
C GLY A 11 1.44 8.53 -2.83
N ARG A 12 2.22 9.54 -3.25
CA ARG A 12 2.94 9.49 -4.53
C ARG A 12 4.03 8.43 -4.56
N ILE A 13 4.78 8.26 -3.46
CA ILE A 13 5.80 7.21 -3.35
C ILE A 13 5.19 5.82 -3.53
N ILE A 14 4.06 5.54 -2.87
CA ILE A 14 3.37 4.25 -2.99
C ILE A 14 2.87 4.02 -4.41
N TYR A 15 2.19 5.00 -5.00
CA TYR A 15 1.65 4.89 -6.36
C TYR A 15 2.76 4.63 -7.38
N ASP A 16 3.83 5.44 -7.36
CA ASP A 16 4.94 5.34 -8.32
C ASP A 16 5.74 4.04 -8.16
N ALA A 17 5.77 3.45 -6.96
CA ALA A 17 6.49 2.20 -6.68
C ALA A 17 5.68 0.93 -6.99
N TYR A 18 4.36 1.04 -7.14
CA TYR A 18 3.50 -0.13 -7.30
C TYR A 18 3.58 -0.68 -8.74
N PRO A 19 3.93 -1.96 -8.94
CA PRO A 19 4.27 -2.49 -10.26
C PRO A 19 3.05 -2.78 -11.15
N HIS A 20 1.87 -2.97 -10.58
CA HIS A 20 0.64 -3.18 -11.35
C HIS A 20 0.02 -1.83 -11.71
N SER A 21 -0.21 -1.61 -13.01
CA SER A 21 -0.50 -0.28 -13.55
C SER A 21 -1.97 0.00 -13.85
N ASP A 22 -2.86 -0.99 -13.74
CA ASP A 22 -4.31 -0.76 -13.93
C ASP A 22 -4.96 -0.36 -12.61
N LEU A 23 -4.66 0.86 -12.17
CA LEU A 23 -5.22 1.49 -10.97
C LEU A 23 -6.28 2.54 -11.31
N LEU A 24 -6.87 2.48 -12.51
CA LEU A 24 -7.94 3.40 -12.88
C LEU A 24 -9.13 3.19 -11.92
N PRO A 25 -9.80 4.28 -11.47
CA PRO A 25 -9.73 5.65 -11.98
C PRO A 25 -8.83 6.61 -11.18
N ILE A 26 -7.69 6.18 -10.63
CA ILE A 26 -6.78 7.05 -9.87
C ILE A 26 -6.20 8.16 -10.76
N ASP A 27 -6.42 9.42 -10.35
CA ASP A 27 -5.78 10.62 -10.90
C ASP A 27 -4.58 10.98 -10.01
N THR A 28 -3.37 10.78 -10.52
CA THR A 28 -2.13 10.94 -9.72
C THR A 28 -1.93 12.34 -9.14
N ASP A 29 -2.46 13.38 -9.78
CA ASP A 29 -2.26 14.76 -9.32
C ASP A 29 -3.28 15.15 -8.25
N LYS A 30 -4.48 14.54 -8.28
CA LYS A 30 -5.55 14.79 -7.30
C LYS A 30 -5.51 13.81 -6.13
N ASP A 31 -5.35 12.54 -6.43
CA ASP A 31 -5.54 11.44 -5.48
C ASP A 31 -4.21 11.10 -4.78
N CYS A 32 -3.06 11.26 -5.45
CA CYS A 32 -1.76 10.97 -4.84
C CYS A 32 -1.06 12.20 -4.24
N ARG A 33 -1.79 13.28 -3.95
CA ARG A 33 -1.22 14.52 -3.36
C ARG A 33 -0.82 14.41 -1.89
N ASN A 34 -1.39 13.42 -1.18
CA ASN A 34 -0.98 12.95 0.13
C ASN A 34 -1.62 11.56 0.39
N ILE A 35 -1.24 10.91 1.48
CA ILE A 35 -1.73 9.55 1.77
C ILE A 35 -3.25 9.51 2.08
N GLN A 36 -3.81 10.56 2.68
CA GLN A 36 -5.25 10.64 2.98
C GLN A 36 -6.10 10.76 1.71
N ALA A 37 -5.65 11.54 0.72
CA ALA A 37 -6.32 11.64 -0.57
C ALA A 37 -6.33 10.29 -1.28
N LEU A 38 -5.20 9.58 -1.24
CA LEU A 38 -5.09 8.26 -1.85
C LEU A 38 -5.98 7.24 -1.13
N LEU A 39 -5.98 7.24 0.20
CA LEU A 39 -6.88 6.40 1.00
C LEU A 39 -8.35 6.67 0.66
N SER A 40 -8.74 7.94 0.59
CA SER A 40 -10.11 8.32 0.24
C SER A 40 -10.51 7.75 -1.12
N LYS A 41 -9.60 7.81 -2.11
CA LYS A 41 -9.84 7.27 -3.45
C LYS A 41 -10.03 5.75 -3.42
N VAL A 42 -9.08 5.00 -2.86
CA VAL A 42 -9.13 3.53 -2.86
C VAL A 42 -10.23 2.96 -1.95
N THR A 43 -10.72 3.74 -0.99
CA THR A 43 -11.80 3.32 -0.09
C THR A 43 -13.17 3.50 -0.74
N ASN A 44 -13.39 4.62 -1.43
CA ASN A 44 -14.70 5.02 -1.93
C ASN A 44 -14.96 4.66 -3.40
N GLU A 45 -13.92 4.35 -4.16
CA GLU A 45 -14.03 3.98 -5.57
C GLU A 45 -13.47 2.57 -5.81
N ASP A 46 -14.04 1.88 -6.80
CA ASP A 46 -13.52 0.61 -7.28
C ASP A 46 -12.34 0.86 -8.22
N ILE A 47 -11.13 0.68 -7.70
CA ILE A 47 -9.86 0.87 -8.43
C ILE A 47 -9.34 -0.45 -9.04
N GLY A 48 -10.09 -1.55 -8.95
CA GLY A 48 -9.73 -2.83 -9.57
C GLY A 48 -8.60 -3.63 -8.89
N ASP A 49 -7.82 -3.04 -7.98
CA ASP A 49 -6.72 -3.72 -7.28
C ASP A 49 -6.87 -3.71 -5.75
N GLY A 50 -7.24 -4.88 -5.21
CA GLY A 50 -7.41 -5.08 -3.78
C GLY A 50 -6.10 -5.08 -2.97
N LEU A 51 -4.97 -5.47 -3.56
CA LEU A 51 -3.67 -5.45 -2.88
C LEU A 51 -3.17 -4.02 -2.73
N PHE A 52 -3.32 -3.19 -3.76
CA PHE A 52 -3.02 -1.77 -3.68
C PHE A 52 -3.86 -1.08 -2.59
N LYS A 53 -5.17 -1.35 -2.57
CA LYS A 53 -6.08 -0.85 -1.53
C LYS A 53 -5.62 -1.26 -0.13
N PHE A 54 -5.27 -2.54 0.05
CA PHE A 54 -4.76 -3.07 1.32
C PHE A 54 -3.49 -2.33 1.77
N ILE A 55 -2.50 -2.19 0.89
CA ILE A 55 -1.24 -1.47 1.19
C ILE A 55 -1.50 -0.04 1.69
N VAL A 56 -2.38 0.70 1.00
CA VAL A 56 -2.70 2.09 1.37
C VAL A 56 -3.41 2.15 2.72
N ALA A 57 -4.38 1.26 2.96
CA ALA A 57 -5.13 1.20 4.23
C ALA A 57 -4.22 0.89 5.42
N GLU A 58 -3.41 -0.17 5.32
CA GLU A 58 -2.52 -0.59 6.41
C GLU A 58 -1.51 0.50 6.78
N ILE A 59 -0.98 1.22 5.79
CA ILE A 59 -0.03 2.32 6.04
C ILE A 59 -0.70 3.49 6.78
N VAL A 60 -1.98 3.78 6.50
CA VAL A 60 -2.70 4.84 7.23
C VAL A 60 -3.03 4.40 8.65
N ASP A 61 -3.55 3.18 8.81
CA ASP A 61 -4.03 2.68 10.09
C ASP A 61 -2.88 2.36 11.06
N GLY A 62 -1.86 1.63 10.60
CA GLY A 62 -0.72 1.22 11.43
C GLY A 62 0.49 2.14 11.34
N GLY A 63 0.65 2.87 10.24
CA GLY A 63 1.85 3.68 9.98
C GLY A 63 1.76 5.13 10.47
N GLU A 64 0.62 5.54 11.03
CA GLU A 64 0.35 6.89 11.52
C GLU A 64 0.67 8.00 10.48
N SER A 65 0.57 7.69 9.19
CA SER A 65 0.96 8.59 8.10
C SER A 65 2.43 9.07 8.14
N LYS A 66 3.33 8.32 8.78
CA LYS A 66 4.78 8.57 8.83
C LYS A 66 5.51 7.55 7.97
N ILE A 67 6.59 7.96 7.29
CA ILE A 67 7.41 7.03 6.49
C ILE A 67 7.96 5.88 7.33
N THR A 68 8.45 6.18 8.54
CA THR A 68 8.99 5.16 9.44
C THR A 68 7.89 4.17 9.86
N GLY A 69 6.67 4.64 10.09
CA GLY A 69 5.52 3.77 10.36
C GLY A 69 5.12 2.94 9.14
N ALA A 70 5.07 3.55 7.95
CA ALA A 70 4.81 2.86 6.70
C ALA A 70 5.81 1.72 6.44
N ILE A 71 7.10 1.96 6.69
CA ILE A 71 8.14 0.93 6.59
C ILE A 71 7.87 -0.22 7.56
N LEU A 72 7.58 0.08 8.84
CA LEU A 72 7.32 -0.96 9.85
C LEU A 72 6.09 -1.80 9.51
N VAL A 73 5.02 -1.16 9.04
CA VAL A 73 3.79 -1.82 8.57
C VAL A 73 4.10 -2.75 7.39
N LEU A 74 4.80 -2.27 6.37
CA LEU A 74 5.12 -3.08 5.19
C LEU A 74 6.04 -4.25 5.50
N GLU A 75 7.02 -4.07 6.39
CA GLU A 75 7.88 -5.15 6.88
C GLU A 75 7.08 -6.21 7.65
N GLN A 76 6.08 -5.79 8.43
CA GLN A 76 5.19 -6.73 9.12
C GLN A 76 4.28 -7.46 8.13
N ALA A 77 3.61 -6.73 7.24
CA ALA A 77 2.74 -7.30 6.21
C ALA A 77 3.50 -8.32 5.34
N LYS A 78 4.76 -8.03 4.98
CA LYS A 78 5.63 -8.97 4.27
C LYS A 78 5.80 -10.29 5.04
N ARG A 79 6.12 -10.23 6.33
CA ARG A 79 6.28 -11.44 7.17
C ARG A 79 4.98 -12.25 7.25
N ASP A 80 3.84 -11.57 7.35
CA ASP A 80 2.53 -12.21 7.44
C ASP A 80 2.14 -12.88 6.12
N ILE A 81 2.39 -12.21 4.99
CA ILE A 81 2.21 -12.78 3.64
C ILE A 81 3.09 -14.01 3.45
N ASP A 82 4.38 -13.93 3.82
CA ASP A 82 5.31 -15.06 3.71
C ASP A 82 4.85 -16.26 4.56
N ALA A 83 4.32 -16.03 5.77
CA ALA A 83 3.80 -17.09 6.63
C ALA A 83 2.57 -17.79 6.02
N VAL A 84 1.62 -17.01 5.47
CA VAL A 84 0.44 -17.56 4.80
C VAL A 84 0.84 -18.31 3.52
N LEU A 85 1.77 -17.75 2.74
CA LEU A 85 2.27 -18.38 1.52
C LEU A 85 2.92 -19.74 1.81
N LEU A 86 3.75 -19.81 2.85
CA LEU A 86 4.37 -21.06 3.29
C LEU A 86 3.32 -22.11 3.67
N ALA A 87 2.30 -21.73 4.45
CA ALA A 87 1.24 -22.65 4.85
C ALA A 87 0.45 -23.20 3.63
N LEU A 88 0.17 -22.36 2.63
CA LEU A 88 -0.50 -22.78 1.40
C LEU A 88 0.36 -23.74 0.57
N GLN A 89 1.67 -23.47 0.47
CA GLN A 89 2.62 -24.35 -0.21
C GLN A 89 2.71 -25.72 0.47
N GLU A 90 2.80 -25.75 1.80
CA GLU A 90 2.79 -27.00 2.57
C GLU A 90 1.51 -27.80 2.37
N ALA A 91 0.35 -27.13 2.36
CA ALA A 91 -0.94 -27.78 2.09
C ALA A 91 -1.00 -28.39 0.69
N LEU A 92 -0.44 -27.72 -0.33
CA LEU A 92 -0.35 -28.24 -1.68
C LEU A 92 0.54 -29.50 -1.77
N ILE A 93 1.67 -29.51 -1.05
CA ILE A 93 2.57 -30.66 -0.96
C ILE A 93 1.85 -31.83 -0.30
N LYS A 94 1.21 -31.61 0.86
CA LYS A 94 0.46 -32.65 1.59
C LYS A 94 -0.68 -33.27 0.79
N LYS A 95 -1.30 -32.53 -0.14
CA LYS A 95 -2.35 -33.06 -1.04
C LYS A 95 -1.81 -33.96 -2.17
N LYS A 96 -0.51 -33.89 -2.47
CA LYS A 96 0.11 -34.68 -3.55
C LYS A 96 0.68 -36.03 -3.08
N PHE A 97 0.66 -36.29 -1.77
CA PHE A 97 1.05 -37.55 -1.13
C PHE A 97 -0.16 -38.18 -0.43
#